data_AF-A0A7C3ZD49-F1
#
_entry.id   AF-A0A7C3ZD49-F1
#
_cell.length_a   1.000
_cell.length_b   1.000
_cell.length_c   1.000
_cell.angle_alpha   90.00
_cell.angle_beta   90.00
_cell.angle_gamma   90.00
#
_symmetry.space_group_name_H-M   'P 1'
#
loop_
_entity.id
_entity.type
_entity.pdbx_description
1 polymer ?
#
loop_
_entity_poly.entity_id
_entity_poly.type
_entity_poly.pdbx_seq_one_letter_code
_entity_poly.pdbx_strand_id
1 'polypeptide(L)'
;MFVLEWQELVAVSVAFAFVSFFINSKLGERKKVRLIQREVQAFQKRLVEATKKNDEAELKKLEEEQKQVMSKMQEMLLLPFKPLIVILPLFFIVLALVEVYFNGFLIQLPIALHLNEIFSLHILQNSVYGPRGFFILTTAVISLIVEMVYLKVEGKFNSGKGGF
;
A
#
# COMPACT_ATOMS: atom_id res chain seq x y z
N MET A 1 -19.88 22.32 25.20
CA MET A 1 -18.87 22.77 24.22
C MET A 1 -17.59 22.00 24.55
N PHE A 2 -17.48 20.75 24.08
CA PHE A 2 -16.33 19.89 24.36
C PHE A 2 -15.23 20.25 23.36
N VAL A 3 -14.19 20.93 23.84
CA VAL A 3 -12.94 21.11 23.11
C VAL A 3 -12.28 19.73 23.09
N LEU A 4 -12.64 18.92 22.10
CA LEU A 4 -11.98 17.66 21.81
C LEU A 4 -10.61 18.01 21.23
N GLU A 5 -9.66 18.10 22.15
CA GLU A 5 -8.24 18.28 21.92
C GLU A 5 -7.81 17.35 20.78
N TRP A 6 -7.13 17.90 19.78
CA TRP A 6 -6.43 17.23 18.66
C TRP A 6 -5.75 15.89 19.05
N GLN A 7 -5.39 15.71 20.32
CA GLN A 7 -4.90 14.49 20.94
C GLN A 7 -5.82 13.27 20.73
N GLU A 8 -7.14 13.42 20.85
CA GLU A 8 -8.08 12.30 20.66
C GLU A 8 -8.16 11.88 19.19
N LEU A 9 -8.11 12.86 18.27
CA LEU A 9 -8.07 12.58 16.83
C LEU A 9 -6.77 11.85 16.45
N VAL A 10 -5.64 12.25 17.05
CA VAL A 10 -4.37 11.52 16.89
C VAL A 10 -4.46 10.11 17.48
N ALA A 11 -5.06 9.94 18.66
CA ALA A 11 -5.20 8.61 19.29
C ALA A 11 -6.05 7.66 18.43
N VAL A 12 -7.18 8.13 17.87
CA VAL A 12 -8.03 7.35 16.96
C VAL A 12 -7.28 7.02 15.66
N SER A 13 -6.51 7.97 15.13
CA SER A 13 -5.70 7.76 13.92
C SER A 13 -4.60 6.72 14.13
N VAL A 14 -3.92 6.77 15.29
CA VAL A 14 -2.90 5.79 15.67
C VAL A 14 -3.53 4.41 15.84
N ALA A 15 -4.68 4.31 16.52
CA ALA A 15 -5.40 3.05 16.68
C ALA A 15 -5.81 2.46 15.32
N PHE A 16 -6.36 3.28 14.42
CA PHE A 16 -6.71 2.86 13.06
C PHE A 16 -5.49 2.40 12.25
N ALA A 17 -4.37 3.11 12.36
CA ALA A 17 -3.12 2.74 11.69
C ALA A 17 -2.59 1.38 12.19
N PHE A 18 -2.65 1.13 13.49
CA PHE A 18 -2.27 -0.17 14.07
C PHE A 18 -3.18 -1.30 13.59
N VAL A 19 -4.50 -1.09 13.58
CA VAL A 19 -5.46 -2.08 13.09
C VAL A 19 -5.25 -2.36 11.60
N SER A 20 -5.10 -1.32 10.78
CA SER A 20 -4.84 -1.44 9.34
C SER A 20 -3.51 -2.14 9.07
N PHE A 21 -2.47 -1.84 9.85
CA PHE A 21 -1.18 -2.52 9.76
C PHE A 21 -1.30 -4.00 10.12
N PHE A 22 -2.05 -4.33 11.19
CA PHE A 22 -2.26 -5.71 11.60
C PHE A 22 -3.03 -6.51 10.55
N ILE A 23 -4.10 -5.93 9.98
CA ILE A 23 -4.87 -6.53 8.89
C ILE A 23 -4.00 -6.74 7.66
N ASN A 24 -3.23 -5.73 7.23
CA ASN A 24 -2.29 -5.85 6.12
C ASN A 24 -1.18 -6.88 6.38
N SER A 25 -0.67 -6.96 7.60
CA SER A 25 0.37 -7.92 7.97
C SER A 25 -0.15 -9.35 7.98
N LYS A 26 -1.39 -9.57 8.41
CA LYS A 26 -2.00 -10.91 8.51
C LYS A 26 -2.57 -11.39 7.17
N LEU A 27 -3.22 -10.52 6.40
CA LEU A 27 -3.91 -10.87 5.15
C LEU A 27 -3.07 -10.60 3.89
N GLY A 28 -2.05 -9.75 3.94
CA GLY A 28 -1.23 -9.42 2.78
C GLY A 28 -0.27 -10.53 2.34
N GLU A 29 -0.26 -11.69 3.01
CA GLU A 29 0.52 -12.89 2.67
C GLU A 29 1.93 -12.58 2.13
N ARG A 30 2.66 -11.65 2.78
CA ARG A 30 3.93 -11.07 2.29
C ARG A 30 4.97 -12.13 1.88
N LYS A 31 4.93 -13.30 2.52
CA LYS A 31 5.78 -14.46 2.18
C LYS A 31 5.47 -15.04 0.80
N LYS A 32 4.20 -15.17 0.43
CA LYS A 32 3.78 -15.66 -0.89
C LYS A 32 4.15 -14.67 -2.00
N VAL A 33 3.94 -13.38 -1.76
CA VAL A 33 4.38 -12.32 -2.69
C VAL A 33 5.88 -12.43 -2.98
N ARG A 34 6.72 -12.57 -1.93
CA ARG A 34 8.17 -12.73 -2.08
C ARG A 34 8.56 -14.02 -2.81
N LEU A 35 7.85 -15.13 -2.57
CA LEU A 35 8.10 -16.39 -3.27
C LEU A 35 7.77 -16.27 -4.76
N ILE A 36 6.61 -15.71 -5.11
CA ILE A 36 6.20 -15.50 -6.50
C ILE A 36 7.16 -14.54 -7.21
N GLN A 37 7.59 -13.46 -6.56
CA GLN A 37 8.60 -12.55 -7.13
C GLN A 37 9.93 -13.25 -7.45
N ARG A 38 10.40 -14.16 -6.57
CA ARG A 38 11.61 -14.95 -6.82
C ARG A 38 11.43 -15.90 -8.01
N GLU A 39 10.29 -16.58 -8.09
CA GLU A 39 9.96 -17.47 -9.21
C GLU A 39 9.92 -16.69 -10.54
N VAL A 40 9.28 -15.51 -10.55
CA VAL A 40 9.22 -14.63 -11.72
C VAL A 40 10.63 -14.17 -12.14
N GLN A 41 11.48 -13.75 -11.20
CA GLN A 41 12.85 -13.34 -11.52
C GLN A 41 13.69 -14.51 -12.04
N ALA A 42 13.55 -15.70 -11.47
CA ALA A 42 14.23 -16.90 -11.95
C ALA A 42 13.75 -17.29 -13.36
N PHE A 43 12.46 -17.18 -13.63
CA PHE A 43 11.88 -17.41 -14.95
C PHE A 43 12.38 -16.40 -15.99
N GLN A 44 12.39 -15.10 -15.66
CA GLN A 44 12.90 -14.05 -16.55
C GLN A 44 14.39 -14.26 -16.88
N LYS A 45 15.22 -14.66 -15.91
CA LYS A 45 16.63 -14.98 -16.15
C LYS A 45 16.80 -16.14 -17.14
N ARG A 46 16.07 -17.25 -16.91
CA ARG A 46 16.08 -18.42 -17.81
C ARG A 46 15.61 -18.04 -19.21
N LEU A 47 14.59 -17.20 -19.32
CA LEU A 47 14.09 -16.72 -20.62
C LEU A 47 15.12 -15.88 -21.36
N VAL A 48 15.82 -14.97 -20.69
CA VAL A 48 16.91 -14.20 -21.29
C VAL A 48 18.08 -15.09 -21.73
N GLU A 49 18.44 -16.10 -20.92
CA GLU A 49 19.52 -17.04 -21.25
C GLU A 49 19.17 -17.93 -22.44
N ALA A 50 17.95 -18.47 -22.49
CA ALA A 50 17.46 -19.30 -23.59
C ALA A 50 17.35 -18.51 -24.91
N THR A 51 16.84 -17.28 -24.86
CA THR A 51 16.79 -16.38 -26.02
C THR A 51 18.20 -16.02 -26.52
N LYS A 52 19.16 -15.80 -25.62
CA LYS A 52 20.56 -15.55 -26.00
C LYS A 52 21.22 -16.76 -26.68
N LYS A 53 20.82 -17.97 -26.28
CA LYS A 53 21.33 -19.23 -26.83
C LYS A 53 20.58 -19.71 -28.09
N ASN A 54 19.48 -19.06 -28.48
CA ASN A 54 18.57 -19.51 -29.55
C ASN A 54 18.17 -20.99 -29.41
N ASP A 55 17.96 -21.45 -28.17
CA ASP A 55 17.55 -22.83 -27.91
C ASP A 55 16.03 -22.95 -28.08
N GLU A 56 15.59 -23.33 -29.29
CA GLU A 56 14.16 -23.47 -29.63
C GLU A 56 13.42 -24.49 -28.75
N ALA A 57 14.12 -25.52 -28.25
CA ALA A 57 13.51 -26.53 -27.38
C ALA A 57 13.28 -25.98 -25.97
N GLU A 58 14.22 -25.17 -25.46
CA GLU A 58 14.10 -24.51 -24.16
C GLU A 58 13.06 -23.38 -24.20
N LEU A 59 12.99 -22.62 -25.30
CA LEU A 59 12.00 -21.56 -25.51
C LEU A 59 10.56 -22.09 -25.51
N LYS A 60 10.28 -23.24 -26.14
CA LYS A 60 8.95 -23.89 -26.09
C LYS A 60 8.54 -24.29 -24.67
N LYS A 61 9.47 -24.83 -23.87
CA LYS A 61 9.20 -25.17 -22.46
C LYS A 61 8.95 -23.93 -21.62
N LEU A 62 9.69 -22.85 -21.89
CA LEU A 62 9.51 -21.56 -21.21
C LEU A 62 8.17 -20.90 -21.57
N GLU A 63 7.64 -21.06 -22.78
CA GLU A 63 6.29 -20.59 -23.13
C GLU A 63 5.20 -21.31 -22.32
N GLU A 64 5.35 -22.62 -22.06
CA GLU A 64 4.41 -23.35 -21.20
C GLU A 64 4.52 -22.92 -19.73
N GLU A 65 5.75 -22.73 -19.23
CA GLU A 65 6.00 -22.19 -17.89
C GLU A 65 5.49 -20.74 -17.75
N GLN A 66 5.52 -19.94 -18.83
CA GLN A 66 5.04 -18.56 -18.83
C GLN A 66 3.58 -18.47 -18.38
N LYS A 67 2.71 -19.38 -18.84
CA LYS A 67 1.30 -19.42 -18.42
C LYS A 67 1.16 -19.67 -16.92
N GLN A 68 1.98 -20.54 -16.36
CA GLN A 68 1.96 -20.85 -14.92
C GLN A 68 2.48 -19.66 -14.09
N VAL A 69 3.57 -19.03 -14.55
CA VAL A 69 4.14 -17.83 -13.90
C VAL A 69 3.17 -16.66 -13.98
N MET A 70 2.48 -16.47 -15.10
CA MET A 70 1.45 -15.43 -15.25
C MET A 70 0.27 -15.65 -14.33
N SER A 71 -0.21 -16.89 -14.17
CA SER A 71 -1.24 -17.23 -13.19
C SER A 71 -0.82 -16.88 -11.77
N LYS A 72 0.41 -17.21 -11.38
CA LYS A 72 0.96 -16.84 -10.06
C LYS A 72 1.12 -15.33 -9.90
N MET A 73 1.49 -14.60 -10.96
CA MET A 73 1.52 -13.14 -10.95
C MET A 73 0.13 -12.53 -10.72
N GLN A 74 -0.91 -13.09 -11.34
CA GLN A 74 -2.28 -12.67 -11.08
C GLN A 74 -2.70 -12.94 -9.64
N GLU A 75 -2.34 -14.11 -9.09
CA GLU A 75 -2.58 -14.41 -7.68
C GLU A 75 -1.89 -13.39 -6.77
N MET A 76 -0.62 -13.06 -7.05
CA MET A 76 0.14 -12.03 -6.34
C MET A 76 -0.54 -10.64 -6.39
N LEU A 77 -1.15 -10.28 -7.53
CA LEU A 77 -1.91 -9.04 -7.65
C LEU A 77 -3.17 -9.04 -6.80
N LEU A 78 -3.82 -10.19 -6.60
CA LEU A 78 -5.04 -10.34 -5.80
C LEU A 78 -4.76 -10.45 -4.29
N LEU A 79 -3.56 -10.85 -3.88
CA LEU A 79 -3.15 -10.92 -2.47
C LEU A 79 -3.37 -9.60 -1.70
N PRO A 80 -2.97 -8.41 -2.20
CA PRO A 80 -3.26 -7.14 -1.53
C PRO A 80 -4.72 -6.69 -1.63
N PHE A 81 -5.56 -7.25 -2.51
CA PHE A 81 -7.00 -6.93 -2.53
C PHE A 81 -7.74 -7.51 -1.33
N LYS A 82 -7.31 -8.66 -0.81
CA LYS A 82 -7.90 -9.26 0.41
C LYS A 82 -7.92 -8.29 1.59
N PRO A 83 -6.80 -7.68 2.02
CA PRO A 83 -6.83 -6.69 3.09
C PRO A 83 -7.58 -5.42 2.68
N LEU A 84 -7.52 -5.00 1.42
CA LEU A 84 -8.20 -3.79 0.95
C LEU A 84 -9.72 -3.88 1.11
N ILE A 85 -10.33 -5.02 0.80
CA ILE A 85 -11.77 -5.26 0.99
C ILE A 85 -12.20 -5.12 2.46
N VAL A 86 -11.30 -5.38 3.41
CA VAL A 86 -11.57 -5.27 4.85
C VAL A 86 -11.27 -3.86 5.37
N ILE A 87 -10.17 -3.26 4.91
CA ILE A 87 -9.72 -1.94 5.34
C ILE A 87 -10.65 -0.85 4.81
N LEU A 88 -11.19 -1.01 3.59
CA LEU A 88 -11.98 0.04 2.93
C LEU A 88 -13.33 0.31 3.63
N PRO A 89 -14.14 -0.69 4.01
CA PRO A 89 -15.34 -0.46 4.85
C PRO A 89 -14.98 0.09 6.23
N LEU A 90 -13.91 -0.42 6.84
CA LEU A 90 -13.45 0.07 8.14
C LEU A 90 -13.06 1.55 8.07
N PHE A 91 -12.39 1.96 6.99
CA PHE A 91 -12.01 3.33 6.72
C PHE A 91 -13.23 4.24 6.58
N PHE A 92 -14.27 3.82 5.85
CA PHE A 92 -15.51 4.60 5.73
C PHE A 92 -16.25 4.75 7.07
N ILE A 93 -16.29 3.69 7.88
CA ILE A 93 -16.90 3.74 9.22
C ILE A 93 -16.16 4.74 10.12
N VAL A 94 -14.82 4.69 10.11
CA VAL A 94 -14.00 5.62 10.89
C VAL A 94 -14.15 7.05 10.39
N LEU A 95 -14.22 7.27 9.06
CA LEU A 95 -14.48 8.59 8.50
C LEU A 95 -15.85 9.16 8.91
N ALA A 96 -16.89 8.34 8.93
CA ALA A 96 -18.21 8.75 9.36
C ALA A 96 -18.22 9.10 10.87
N LEU A 97 -17.54 8.31 11.70
CA LEU A 97 -17.39 8.62 13.12
C LEU A 97 -16.61 9.92 13.33
N VAL A 98 -15.51 10.13 12.62
CA VAL A 98 -14.72 11.36 12.74
C VAL A 98 -15.55 12.60 12.34
N GLU A 99 -16.39 12.52 11.30
CA GLU A 99 -17.26 13.63 10.92
C GLU A 99 -18.32 13.96 11.99
N VAL A 100 -18.96 12.93 12.57
CA VAL A 100 -19.98 13.11 13.61
C VAL A 100 -19.37 13.69 14.89
N TYR A 101 -18.18 13.25 15.28
CA TYR A 101 -17.53 13.67 16.52
C TYR A 101 -16.71 14.97 16.38
N PHE A 102 -16.19 15.29 15.20
CA PHE A 102 -15.32 16.46 14.95
C PHE A 102 -15.95 17.46 13.95
N ASN A 103 -17.25 17.72 14.09
CA ASN A 103 -18.10 18.48 13.17
C ASN A 103 -17.80 20.01 13.07
N GLY A 104 -16.55 20.43 13.31
CA GLY A 104 -16.12 21.84 13.28
C GLY A 104 -14.61 22.07 13.10
N PHE A 105 -13.82 21.03 12.81
CA PHE A 105 -12.37 21.15 12.67
C PHE A 105 -11.97 21.46 11.21
N LEU A 106 -11.61 22.72 10.95
CA LEU A 106 -11.18 23.21 9.64
C LEU A 106 -9.70 23.57 9.70
N ILE A 107 -8.85 22.89 8.91
CA ILE A 107 -7.43 23.24 8.75
C ILE A 107 -7.21 23.79 7.35
N GLN A 108 -6.61 24.97 7.25
CA GLN A 108 -6.17 25.52 5.98
C GLN A 108 -4.75 25.04 5.68
N LEU A 109 -4.56 24.32 4.57
CA LEU A 109 -3.23 23.94 4.10
C LEU A 109 -2.76 24.95 3.04
N PRO A 110 -1.48 25.35 3.05
CA PRO A 110 -0.93 26.36 2.13
C PRO A 110 -0.76 25.85 0.69
N ILE A 111 -1.08 24.58 0.40
CA ILE A 111 -1.00 23.96 -0.92
C ILE A 111 -2.35 23.31 -1.22
N ALA A 112 -3.00 23.74 -2.31
CA ALA A 112 -4.23 23.14 -2.80
C ALA A 112 -3.91 21.87 -3.61
N LEU A 113 -4.10 20.70 -3.00
CA LEU A 113 -3.95 19.41 -3.64
C LEU A 113 -5.20 19.06 -4.46
N HIS A 114 -5.12 19.29 -5.77
CA HIS A 114 -6.18 19.03 -6.75
C HIS A 114 -6.24 17.54 -7.11
N LEU A 115 -6.53 16.66 -6.15
CA LEU A 115 -6.67 15.21 -6.39
C LEU A 115 -7.98 14.83 -7.12
N ASN A 116 -8.75 15.83 -7.55
CA ASN A 116 -10.02 15.66 -8.27
C ASN A 116 -9.85 14.95 -9.62
N GLU A 117 -8.78 15.25 -10.36
CA GLU A 117 -8.58 14.65 -11.70
C GLU A 117 -8.26 13.15 -11.64
N ILE A 118 -7.77 12.66 -10.50
CA ILE A 118 -7.36 11.26 -10.34
C ILE A 118 -8.46 10.43 -9.67
N PHE A 119 -9.22 11.02 -8.74
CA PHE A 119 -10.19 10.27 -7.94
C PHE A 119 -11.65 10.72 -8.06
N SER A 120 -11.98 11.78 -8.81
CA SER A 120 -13.35 12.34 -8.95
C SER A 120 -14.09 12.54 -7.62
N LEU A 121 -13.37 12.68 -6.52
CA LEU A 121 -13.90 12.87 -5.17
C LEU A 121 -13.90 14.36 -4.86
N HIS A 122 -15.08 14.96 -4.71
CA HIS A 122 -15.31 16.37 -4.31
C HIS A 122 -14.80 16.73 -2.88
N ILE A 123 -14.03 15.84 -2.25
CA ILE A 123 -13.65 15.94 -0.83
C ILE A 123 -12.40 16.83 -0.64
N LEU A 124 -11.64 17.13 -1.72
CA LEU A 124 -10.33 17.79 -1.67
C LEU A 124 -10.23 18.98 -2.64
N GLN A 125 -11.27 19.80 -2.72
CA GLN A 125 -11.40 20.84 -3.74
C GLN A 125 -10.88 22.22 -3.31
N ASN A 126 -10.76 22.49 -2.00
CA ASN A 126 -10.41 23.82 -1.46
C ASN A 126 -9.14 23.78 -0.58
N SER A 127 -8.44 24.90 -0.47
CA SER A 127 -7.34 25.14 0.49
C SER A 127 -7.79 25.07 1.96
N VAL A 128 -9.10 25.04 2.19
CA VAL A 128 -9.75 24.76 3.47
C VAL A 128 -10.11 23.28 3.51
N TYR A 129 -9.33 22.52 4.26
CA TYR A 129 -9.53 21.08 4.42
C TYR A 129 -10.32 20.83 5.70
N GLY A 130 -11.46 20.15 5.56
CA GLY A 130 -12.19 19.60 6.70
C GLY A 130 -11.43 18.44 7.37
N PRO A 131 -11.97 17.87 8.45
CA PRO A 131 -11.31 16.80 9.22
C PRO A 131 -10.95 15.59 8.34
N ARG A 132 -11.81 15.30 7.35
CA ARG A 132 -11.65 14.23 6.36
C ARG A 132 -10.44 14.42 5.45
N GLY A 133 -10.21 15.65 4.97
CA GLY A 133 -9.08 15.96 4.11
C GLY A 133 -7.76 15.92 4.87
N PHE A 134 -7.75 16.44 6.10
CA PHE A 134 -6.58 16.37 6.98
C PHE A 134 -6.18 14.93 7.32
N PHE A 135 -7.16 14.04 7.60
CA PHE A 135 -6.90 12.64 7.89
C PHE A 135 -6.24 11.91 6.71
N ILE A 136 -6.74 12.12 5.48
CA ILE A 136 -6.18 11.50 4.28
C ILE A 136 -4.73 11.96 4.05
N LEU A 137 -4.46 13.26 4.21
CA LEU A 137 -3.14 13.83 3.96
C LEU A 137 -2.10 13.39 4.98
N THR A 138 -2.45 13.46 6.26
CA THR A 138 -1.56 13.01 7.33
C THR A 138 -1.28 11.52 7.20
N THR A 139 -2.29 10.69 6.92
CA THR A 139 -2.12 9.25 6.69
C THR A 139 -1.23 8.98 5.49
N ALA A 140 -1.40 9.70 4.37
CA ALA A 140 -0.58 9.52 3.18
C ALA A 140 0.89 9.88 3.43
N VAL A 141 1.14 11.04 4.08
CA VAL A 141 2.51 11.48 4.40
C VAL A 141 3.18 10.54 5.40
N ILE A 142 2.46 10.12 6.46
CA ILE A 142 2.97 9.14 7.42
C ILE A 142 3.26 7.82 6.73
N SER A 143 2.40 7.37 5.80
CA SER A 143 2.61 6.12 5.06
C SER A 143 3.88 6.17 4.20
N LEU A 144 4.15 7.29 3.53
CA LEU A 144 5.38 7.49 2.75
C LEU A 144 6.63 7.51 3.64
N ILE A 145 6.55 8.14 4.81
CA ILE A 145 7.66 8.16 5.78
C ILE A 145 7.90 6.77 6.34
N VAL A 146 6.85 6.04 6.71
CA VAL A 146 6.93 4.67 7.19
C VAL A 146 7.53 3.76 6.12
N GLU A 147 7.15 3.94 4.86
CA GLU A 147 7.71 3.17 3.75
C GLU A 147 9.19 3.49 3.53
N MET A 148 9.59 4.77 3.58
CA MET A 148 11.01 5.16 3.55
C MET A 148 11.81 4.59 4.73
N VAL A 149 11.26 4.63 5.94
CA VAL A 149 11.91 4.08 7.14
C VAL A 149 12.01 2.56 7.05
N TYR A 150 10.94 1.89 6.61
CA TYR A 150 10.89 0.44 6.42
C TYR A 150 11.93 0.00 5.37
N LEU A 151 12.02 0.69 4.23
CA LEU A 151 13.04 0.44 3.21
C LEU A 151 14.47 0.69 3.73
N LYS A 152 14.67 1.70 4.58
CA LYS A 152 15.97 1.99 5.20
C LYS A 152 16.37 0.95 6.25
N VAL A 153 15.41 0.43 7.01
CA VAL A 153 15.60 -0.63 8.01
C VAL A 153 15.84 -1.98 7.32
N GLU A 154 15.05 -2.32 6.30
CA GLU A 154 15.23 -3.56 5.53
C GLU A 154 16.52 -3.51 4.67
N GLY A 155 16.90 -2.33 4.16
CA GLY A 155 18.18 -2.10 3.49
C GLY A 155 19.40 -2.26 4.40
N LYS A 156 19.32 -1.83 5.67
CA LYS A 156 20.35 -2.11 6.68
C LYS A 156 20.38 -3.59 7.08
N PHE A 157 19.24 -4.29 7.07
CA PHE A 157 19.18 -5.71 7.39
C PHE A 157 19.75 -6.59 6.26
N ASN A 158 19.59 -6.18 4.99
CA ASN A 158 20.10 -6.95 3.85
C ASN A 158 21.60 -6.70 3.56
N SER A 159 22.14 -5.53 3.91
CA SER A 159 23.61 -5.31 3.87
C SER A 159 24.38 -6.08 4.95
N GLY A 160 23.69 -6.70 5.92
CA GLY A 160 24.30 -7.59 6.92
C GLY A 160 24.29 -9.08 6.55
N LYS A 161 23.63 -9.49 5.45
CA LYS A 161 23.48 -10.90 5.04
C LYS A 161 23.72 -11.17 3.55
N GLY A 162 24.54 -10.33 2.90
CA GLY A 162 24.94 -10.49 1.50
C GLY A 162 26.46 -10.61 1.30
N GLY A 163 27.18 -11.08 2.33
CA GLY A 163 28.55 -11.56 2.18
C GLY A 163 28.54 -13.07 2.01
N PHE A 164 29.14 -13.52 0.91
CA PHE A 164 29.30 -14.90 0.40
C PHE A 164 28.19 -15.40 -0.52
#